data_AF-F5T6Z5-F1
#
_entry.id   AF-F5T6Z5-F1
#
_cell.length_a   1.000
_cell.length_b   1.000
_cell.length_c   1.000
_cell.angle_alpha   90.00
_cell.angle_beta   90.00
_cell.angle_gamma   90.00
#
_symmetry.space_group_name_H-M   'P 1'
#
loop_
_entity.id
_entity.type
_entity.pdbx_description
1 polymer ?
#
loop_
_entity_poly.entity_id
_entity_poly.type
_entity_poly.pdbx_seq_one_letter_code
_entity_poly.pdbx_strand_id
1 'polypeptide(L)'
;METLRQYRENLQKIYGKNDYWMVPIFRSLFSMTFLFFLSRYLQMTGKLGNPMVILSLGLLSFFLPFSFVPCLSGIFLLYYFYTQSILLLGVGALFFVFIFIIQSSVRGKYAILIVAMPLCFFFRIPYFLPLLMGLTMGLSAVISLDLGILVYYFLRYIREYKDKFSTGGDLVEQLDAFSGNLAPFIKNKELFLVLLLFTLAALAIFVIRNFSFNYSFETALAIGLCLEATAFILYPAVGMKMNLTGELLSFLLSALLSIVALFFWHDADYRGTEFVQFEDDAYYYHVKAVPKKKA
;
A
#
# COMPACT_ATOMS: atom_id res chain seq x y z
N MET A 1 22.60 -20.87 7.08
CA MET A 1 21.82 -19.79 7.75
C MET A 1 22.71 -18.62 8.14
N GLU A 2 23.91 -18.85 8.65
CA GLU A 2 24.91 -17.81 8.96
C GLU A 2 25.25 -16.92 7.75
N THR A 3 25.45 -17.54 6.58
CA THR A 3 25.69 -16.83 5.31
C THR A 3 24.56 -15.84 4.96
N LEU A 4 23.30 -16.25 5.09
CA LEU A 4 22.13 -15.39 4.79
C LEU A 4 22.04 -14.19 5.75
N ARG A 5 22.41 -14.38 7.03
CA ARG A 5 22.47 -13.30 8.02
C ARG A 5 23.59 -12.30 7.73
N GLN A 6 24.78 -12.79 7.38
CA GLN A 6 25.89 -11.94 6.97
C GLN A 6 25.52 -11.09 5.74
N TYR A 7 24.83 -11.68 4.75
CA TYR A 7 24.30 -10.92 3.61
C TYR A 7 23.32 -9.83 4.04
N ARG A 8 22.35 -10.15 4.93
CA ARG A 8 21.40 -9.16 5.47
C ARG A 8 22.12 -8.01 6.16
N GLU A 9 23.08 -8.29 7.05
CA GLU A 9 23.83 -7.25 7.76
C GLU A 9 24.64 -6.36 6.82
N ASN A 10 25.29 -6.97 5.81
CA ASN A 10 26.04 -6.22 4.81
C ASN A 10 25.13 -5.30 3.99
N LEU A 11 23.96 -5.78 3.58
CA LEU A 11 22.97 -4.95 2.87
C LEU A 11 22.48 -3.77 3.75
N GLN A 12 22.19 -4.03 5.02
CA GLN A 12 21.77 -2.97 5.96
C GLN A 12 22.88 -1.93 6.17
N LYS A 13 24.15 -2.34 6.26
CA LYS A 13 25.30 -1.43 6.35
C LYS A 13 25.46 -0.58 5.10
N ILE A 14 25.31 -1.17 3.90
CA ILE A 14 25.37 -0.42 2.63
C ILE A 14 24.25 0.61 2.56
N TYR A 15 23.02 0.22 2.90
CA TYR A 15 21.88 1.12 2.94
C TYR A 15 22.10 2.27 3.92
N GLY A 16 22.51 1.97 5.16
CA GLY A 16 22.73 2.98 6.20
C GLY A 16 23.86 3.96 5.85
N LYS A 17 24.92 3.51 5.17
CA LYS A 17 26.03 4.36 4.74
C LYS A 17 25.66 5.29 3.58
N ASN A 18 24.78 4.83 2.68
CA ASN A 18 24.45 5.52 1.43
C ASN A 18 23.02 6.08 1.38
N ASP A 19 22.32 6.17 2.52
CA ASP A 19 20.92 6.58 2.63
C ASP A 19 20.62 7.87 1.83
N TYR A 20 21.50 8.87 1.97
CA TYR A 20 21.40 10.18 1.29
C TYR A 20 21.13 10.08 -0.22
N TRP A 21 21.77 9.12 -0.91
CA TRP A 21 21.57 8.90 -2.34
C TRP A 21 20.57 7.77 -2.63
N MET A 22 20.55 6.71 -1.83
CA MET A 22 19.71 5.53 -2.07
C MET A 22 18.22 5.85 -1.94
N VAL A 23 17.82 6.64 -0.95
CA VAL A 23 16.41 6.95 -0.70
C VAL A 23 15.79 7.77 -1.84
N PRO A 24 16.41 8.86 -2.33
CA PRO A 24 15.95 9.56 -3.54
C PRO A 24 15.89 8.70 -4.81
N ILE A 25 16.91 7.86 -5.04
CA ILE A 25 16.93 6.95 -6.20
C ILE A 25 15.76 5.97 -6.13
N PHE A 26 15.59 5.29 -5.00
CA PHE A 26 14.51 4.33 -4.81
C PHE A 26 13.14 4.99 -4.97
N ARG A 27 12.95 6.18 -4.39
CA ARG A 27 11.72 6.98 -4.56
C ARG A 27 11.42 7.26 -6.02
N SER A 28 12.44 7.68 -6.76
CA SER A 28 12.31 8.01 -8.18
C SER A 28 11.93 6.80 -9.00
N LEU A 29 12.63 5.66 -8.82
CA LEU A 29 12.30 4.40 -9.47
C LEU A 29 10.90 3.90 -9.11
N PHE A 30 10.50 4.05 -7.85
CA PHE A 30 9.17 3.69 -7.38
C PHE A 30 8.09 4.52 -8.08
N SER A 31 8.27 5.84 -8.16
CA SER A 31 7.37 6.75 -8.87
C SER A 31 7.29 6.44 -10.36
N MET A 32 8.44 6.23 -11.03
CA MET A 32 8.49 5.83 -12.45
C MET A 32 7.72 4.54 -12.70
N THR A 33 7.96 3.52 -11.85
CA THR A 33 7.28 2.23 -11.96
C THR A 33 5.78 2.41 -11.83
N PHE A 34 5.33 3.17 -10.83
CA PHE A 34 3.92 3.44 -10.64
C PHE A 34 3.29 4.12 -11.84
N LEU A 35 3.87 5.22 -12.33
CA LEU A 35 3.35 5.95 -13.48
C LEU A 35 3.33 5.09 -14.76
N PHE A 36 4.32 4.21 -14.94
CA PHE A 36 4.35 3.28 -16.07
C PHE A 36 3.20 2.26 -16.01
N PHE A 37 3.01 1.61 -14.86
CA PHE A 37 1.92 0.66 -14.67
C PHE A 37 0.55 1.35 -14.76
N LEU A 38 0.44 2.56 -14.22
CA LEU A 38 -0.77 3.37 -14.28
C LEU A 38 -1.14 3.73 -15.72
N SER A 39 -0.17 4.18 -16.51
CA SER A 39 -0.34 4.49 -17.93
C SER A 39 -0.81 3.25 -18.72
N ARG A 40 -0.20 2.09 -18.46
CA ARG A 40 -0.60 0.83 -19.08
C ARG A 40 -1.97 0.34 -18.63
N TYR A 41 -2.29 0.48 -17.35
CA TYR A 41 -3.56 0.05 -16.76
C TYR A 41 -4.75 0.84 -17.32
N LEU A 42 -4.60 2.17 -17.44
CA LEU A 42 -5.63 3.05 -18.00
C LEU A 42 -5.62 3.11 -19.53
N GLN A 43 -4.63 2.47 -20.18
CA GLN A 43 -4.44 2.47 -21.64
C GLN A 43 -4.24 3.88 -22.20
N MET A 44 -3.41 4.68 -21.52
CA MET A 44 -3.14 6.06 -21.92
C MET A 44 -2.36 6.10 -23.25
N THR A 45 -2.70 7.06 -24.11
CA THR A 45 -2.06 7.27 -25.41
C THR A 45 -1.43 8.67 -25.52
N GLY A 46 -0.66 8.91 -26.60
CA GLY A 46 -0.02 10.20 -26.84
C GLY A 46 1.06 10.54 -25.81
N LYS A 47 1.07 11.78 -25.30
CA LYS A 47 2.08 12.27 -24.35
C LYS A 47 2.11 11.48 -23.03
N LEU A 48 0.96 10.99 -22.57
CA LEU A 48 0.84 10.24 -21.30
C LEU A 48 1.21 8.76 -21.43
N GLY A 49 1.19 8.23 -22.65
CA GLY A 49 1.73 6.91 -22.97
C GLY A 49 3.22 6.94 -23.31
N ASN A 50 3.83 8.12 -23.46
CA ASN A 50 5.23 8.23 -23.87
C ASN A 50 6.17 7.90 -22.69
N PRO A 51 7.03 6.88 -22.81
CA PRO A 51 7.93 6.48 -21.72
C PRO A 51 8.87 7.61 -21.30
N MET A 52 9.30 8.50 -22.20
CA MET A 52 10.18 9.61 -21.85
C MET A 52 9.50 10.63 -20.92
N VAL A 53 8.20 10.88 -21.12
CA VAL A 53 7.43 11.76 -20.23
C VAL A 53 7.30 11.12 -18.86
N ILE A 54 6.97 9.83 -18.80
CA ILE A 54 6.86 9.06 -17.54
C ILE A 54 8.18 9.06 -16.78
N LEU A 55 9.30 8.82 -17.47
CA LEU A 55 10.64 8.86 -16.89
C LEU A 55 10.96 10.26 -16.36
N SER A 56 10.70 11.32 -17.14
CA SER A 56 10.98 12.69 -16.70
C SER A 56 10.19 13.07 -15.43
N LEU A 57 8.89 12.74 -15.38
CA LEU A 57 8.04 13.00 -14.20
C LEU A 57 8.45 12.16 -12.99
N GLY A 58 8.80 10.89 -13.19
CA GLY A 58 9.32 10.05 -12.12
C GLY A 58 10.66 10.54 -11.59
N LEU A 59 11.51 11.13 -12.43
CA LEU A 59 12.79 11.73 -12.04
C LEU A 59 12.59 13.00 -11.19
N LEU A 60 11.55 13.79 -11.42
CA LEU A 60 11.22 14.93 -10.55
C LEU A 60 11.00 14.51 -9.09
N SER A 61 10.46 13.31 -8.86
CA SER A 61 10.28 12.81 -7.48
C SER A 61 11.61 12.51 -6.76
N PHE A 62 12.75 12.51 -7.45
CA PHE A 62 14.07 12.47 -6.84
C PHE A 62 14.29 13.63 -5.86
N PHE A 63 13.80 14.84 -6.19
CA PHE A 63 14.01 16.04 -5.37
C PHE A 63 12.91 16.28 -4.32
N LEU A 64 11.83 15.50 -4.35
CA LEU A 64 10.62 15.75 -3.56
C LEU A 64 10.43 14.71 -2.46
N PRO A 65 9.87 15.03 -1.28
CA PRO A 65 9.65 14.04 -0.22
C PRO A 65 8.80 12.84 -0.66
N PHE A 66 8.94 11.70 0.03
CA PHE A 66 8.14 10.48 -0.24
C PHE A 66 6.64 10.74 -0.19
N SER A 67 6.20 11.63 0.70
CA SER A 67 4.80 12.02 0.84
C SER A 67 4.23 12.79 -0.36
N PHE A 68 5.07 13.27 -1.27
CA PHE A 68 4.65 14.06 -2.43
C PHE A 68 4.44 13.21 -3.70
N VAL A 69 4.89 11.94 -3.72
CA VAL A 69 4.68 11.01 -4.83
C VAL A 69 3.18 10.81 -5.17
N PRO A 70 2.27 10.66 -4.18
CA PRO A 70 0.83 10.62 -4.44
C PRO A 70 0.30 11.90 -5.10
N CYS A 71 0.80 13.08 -4.71
CA CYS A 71 0.40 14.35 -5.30
C CYS A 71 0.81 14.44 -6.77
N LEU A 72 2.06 14.08 -7.10
CA LEU A 72 2.54 14.01 -8.49
C LEU A 72 1.69 13.06 -9.33
N SER A 73 1.39 11.89 -8.77
CA SER A 73 0.54 10.89 -9.41
C SER A 73 -0.89 11.40 -9.62
N GLY A 74 -1.44 12.12 -8.65
CA GLY A 74 -2.74 12.77 -8.73
C GLY A 74 -2.79 13.82 -9.84
N ILE A 75 -1.77 14.68 -9.95
CA ILE A 75 -1.67 15.68 -11.04
C ILE A 75 -1.62 14.99 -12.41
N PHE A 76 -0.83 13.92 -12.53
CA PHE A 76 -0.75 13.12 -13.75
C PHE A 76 -2.12 12.52 -14.12
N LEU A 77 -2.86 12.00 -13.14
CA LEU A 77 -4.22 11.46 -13.34
C LEU A 77 -5.24 12.53 -13.69
N LEU A 78 -5.20 13.70 -13.06
CA LEU A 78 -6.08 14.82 -13.39
C LEU A 78 -5.87 15.29 -14.82
N TYR A 79 -4.61 15.39 -15.26
CA TYR A 79 -4.32 15.69 -16.65
C TYR A 79 -4.83 14.60 -17.60
N TYR A 80 -4.70 13.32 -17.25
CA TYR A 80 -5.33 12.24 -18.01
C TYR A 80 -6.86 12.43 -18.09
N PHE A 81 -7.54 12.67 -16.97
CA PHE A 81 -8.99 12.86 -16.96
C PHE A 81 -9.42 14.06 -17.79
N TYR A 82 -8.66 15.16 -17.77
CA TYR A 82 -8.88 16.32 -18.63
C TYR A 82 -8.88 15.94 -20.12
N THR A 83 -7.96 15.07 -20.55
CA THR A 83 -7.93 14.61 -21.95
C THR A 83 -9.11 13.72 -22.34
N GLN A 84 -9.83 13.17 -21.36
CA GLN A 84 -10.98 12.29 -21.60
C GLN A 84 -12.31 13.05 -21.55
N SER A 85 -12.55 13.84 -20.50
CA SER A 85 -13.78 14.64 -20.32
C SER A 85 -13.63 15.65 -19.19
N ILE A 86 -14.25 16.82 -19.34
CA ILE A 86 -14.29 17.86 -18.29
C ILE A 86 -15.05 17.39 -17.04
N LEU A 87 -16.10 16.58 -17.21
CA LEU A 87 -16.84 16.01 -16.08
C LEU A 87 -15.97 15.03 -15.31
N LEU A 88 -15.24 14.16 -16.01
CA LEU A 88 -14.32 13.22 -15.38
C LEU A 88 -13.20 13.93 -14.62
N LEU A 89 -12.69 15.04 -15.16
CA LEU A 89 -11.75 15.92 -14.44
C LEU A 89 -12.35 16.43 -13.13
N GLY A 90 -13.57 16.98 -13.17
CA GLY A 90 -14.23 17.52 -11.97
C GLY A 90 -14.44 16.46 -10.88
N VAL A 91 -14.87 15.27 -11.27
CA VAL A 91 -15.08 14.13 -10.36
C VAL A 91 -13.75 13.63 -9.79
N GLY A 92 -12.74 13.45 -10.63
CA GLY A 92 -11.41 13.06 -10.19
C GLY A 92 -10.77 14.09 -9.27
N ALA A 93 -10.97 15.38 -9.54
CA ALA A 93 -10.49 16.47 -8.68
C ALA A 93 -11.16 16.42 -7.30
N LEU A 94 -12.49 16.29 -7.24
CA LEU A 94 -13.21 16.16 -5.98
C LEU A 94 -12.74 14.94 -5.20
N PHE A 95 -12.59 13.79 -5.88
CA PHE A 95 -12.10 12.57 -5.26
C PHE A 95 -10.67 12.73 -4.69
N PHE A 96 -9.72 13.29 -5.44
CA PHE A 96 -8.36 13.47 -4.93
C PHE A 96 -8.26 14.55 -3.86
N VAL A 97 -9.08 15.61 -3.91
CA VAL A 97 -9.18 16.58 -2.82
C VAL A 97 -9.69 15.90 -1.54
N PHE A 98 -10.70 15.04 -1.65
CA PHE A 98 -11.20 14.25 -0.52
C PHE A 98 -10.09 13.35 0.08
N ILE A 99 -9.35 12.61 -0.75
CA ILE A 99 -8.20 11.80 -0.31
C ILE A 99 -7.14 12.68 0.37
N PHE A 100 -6.84 13.85 -0.21
CA PHE A 100 -5.84 14.78 0.32
C PHE A 100 -6.22 15.34 1.70
N ILE A 101 -7.48 15.70 1.91
CA ILE A 101 -8.00 16.19 3.19
C ILE A 101 -7.84 15.11 4.26
N ILE A 102 -8.28 13.87 3.97
CA ILE A 102 -8.15 12.76 4.92
C ILE A 102 -6.68 12.49 5.22
N GLN A 103 -5.82 12.39 4.20
CA GLN A 103 -4.41 12.12 4.40
C GLN A 103 -3.69 13.22 5.21
N SER A 104 -4.10 14.48 5.03
CA SER A 104 -3.54 15.61 5.77
C SER A 104 -3.83 15.55 7.27
N SER A 105 -4.96 14.95 7.66
CA SER A 105 -5.27 14.72 9.08
C SER A 105 -4.27 13.77 9.78
N VAL A 106 -3.54 12.97 9.00
CA VAL A 106 -2.67 11.87 9.49
C VAL A 106 -1.17 12.25 9.46
N ARG A 107 -0.85 13.55 9.41
CA ARG A 107 0.53 14.10 9.35
C ARG A 107 1.39 13.56 8.21
N GLY A 108 0.79 13.12 7.09
CA GLY A 108 1.47 12.87 5.80
C GLY A 108 2.56 11.78 5.75
N LYS A 109 2.99 11.22 6.88
CA LYS A 109 4.18 10.34 6.99
C LYS A 109 4.06 9.08 6.13
N TYR A 110 2.85 8.52 6.05
CA TYR A 110 2.58 7.26 5.35
C TYR A 110 1.85 7.45 4.01
N ALA A 111 1.81 8.67 3.47
CA ALA A 111 1.08 8.99 2.23
C ALA A 111 1.53 8.14 1.03
N ILE A 112 2.76 7.63 1.04
CA ILE A 112 3.27 6.71 0.01
C ILE A 112 2.40 5.45 -0.15
N LEU A 113 1.71 5.00 0.91
CA LEU A 113 0.82 3.83 0.84
C LEU A 113 -0.35 4.04 -0.13
N ILE A 114 -0.76 5.28 -0.35
CA ILE A 114 -1.81 5.64 -1.33
C ILE A 114 -1.40 5.21 -2.75
N VAL A 115 -0.11 5.24 -3.06
CA VAL A 115 0.47 4.85 -4.35
C VAL A 115 0.93 3.39 -4.34
N ALA A 116 1.47 2.91 -3.22
CA ALA A 116 1.94 1.55 -3.08
C ALA A 116 0.81 0.51 -3.16
N MET A 117 -0.37 0.79 -2.61
CA MET A 117 -1.49 -0.15 -2.69
C MET A 117 -1.93 -0.44 -4.12
N PRO A 118 -2.28 0.56 -4.96
CA PRO A 118 -2.64 0.28 -6.35
C PRO A 118 -1.50 -0.41 -7.12
N LEU A 119 -0.24 -0.10 -6.82
CA LEU A 119 0.91 -0.79 -7.38
C LEU A 119 0.93 -2.30 -7.02
N CYS A 120 0.67 -2.64 -5.75
CA CYS A 120 0.51 -4.03 -5.31
C CYS A 120 -0.65 -4.74 -6.03
N PHE A 121 -1.77 -4.05 -6.25
CA PHE A 121 -2.86 -4.60 -7.07
C PHE A 121 -2.44 -4.84 -8.53
N PHE A 122 -1.71 -3.90 -9.15
CA PHE A 122 -1.20 -4.07 -10.51
C PHE A 122 -0.23 -5.26 -10.64
N PHE A 123 0.58 -5.50 -9.61
CA PHE A 123 1.47 -6.66 -9.52
C PHE A 123 0.78 -7.95 -9.07
N ARG A 124 -0.53 -7.93 -8.77
CA ARG A 124 -1.28 -9.07 -8.25
C ARG A 124 -0.71 -9.63 -6.94
N ILE A 125 -0.31 -8.73 -6.05
CA ILE A 125 0.11 -9.04 -4.67
C ILE A 125 -0.51 -8.06 -3.63
N PRO A 126 -1.83 -7.75 -3.70
CA PRO A 126 -2.46 -6.78 -2.80
C PRO A 126 -2.40 -7.16 -1.31
N TYR A 127 -2.38 -8.47 -1.01
CA TYR A 127 -2.26 -9.02 0.34
C TYR A 127 -0.91 -8.70 1.02
N PHE A 128 0.12 -8.34 0.26
CA PHE A 128 1.45 -8.10 0.84
C PHE A 128 1.48 -6.84 1.71
N LEU A 129 0.86 -5.76 1.24
CA LEU A 129 1.06 -4.45 1.86
C LEU A 129 0.37 -4.28 3.22
N PRO A 130 -0.87 -4.79 3.47
CA PRO A 130 -1.46 -4.78 4.81
C PRO A 130 -0.59 -5.53 5.82
N LEU A 131 -0.04 -6.68 5.43
CA LEU A 131 0.89 -7.45 6.26
C LEU A 131 2.18 -6.67 6.56
N LEU A 132 2.80 -6.08 5.52
CA LEU A 132 4.02 -5.28 5.66
C LEU A 132 3.79 -4.06 6.55
N MET A 133 2.69 -3.35 6.32
CA MET A 133 2.29 -2.21 7.11
C MET A 133 2.12 -2.63 8.58
N GLY A 134 1.31 -3.67 8.81
CA GLY A 134 1.04 -4.20 10.14
C GLY A 134 2.30 -4.62 10.89
N LEU A 135 3.36 -5.05 10.20
CA LEU A 135 4.66 -5.45 10.80
C LEU A 135 5.64 -4.28 11.04
N THR A 136 5.60 -3.24 10.22
CA THR A 136 6.66 -2.21 10.19
C THR A 136 6.20 -0.80 10.55
N MET A 137 4.92 -0.47 10.36
CA MET A 137 4.40 0.90 10.46
C MET A 137 3.51 1.12 11.68
N GLY A 138 3.16 2.38 11.97
CA GLY A 138 2.28 2.76 13.08
C GLY A 138 0.79 2.72 12.73
N LEU A 139 -0.07 2.84 13.74
CA LEU A 139 -1.54 2.84 13.59
C LEU A 139 -2.05 3.87 12.56
N SER A 140 -1.42 5.04 12.49
CA SER A 140 -1.76 6.08 11.52
C SER A 140 -1.58 5.65 10.05
N ALA A 141 -0.76 4.63 9.77
CA ALA A 141 -0.60 4.12 8.41
C ALA A 141 -1.85 3.41 7.87
N VAL A 142 -2.79 2.98 8.73
CA VAL A 142 -4.00 2.23 8.33
C VAL A 142 -4.83 3.09 7.39
N ILE A 143 -5.00 4.36 7.75
CA ILE A 143 -5.78 5.31 6.95
C ILE A 143 -5.15 5.47 5.56
N SER A 144 -3.82 5.61 5.47
CA SER A 144 -3.14 5.73 4.18
C SER A 144 -3.21 4.46 3.33
N LEU A 145 -3.21 3.28 3.96
CA LEU A 145 -3.44 1.99 3.30
C LEU A 145 -4.85 1.96 2.67
N ASP A 146 -5.87 2.27 3.46
CA ASP A 146 -7.28 2.25 3.05
C ASP A 146 -7.56 3.27 1.94
N LEU A 147 -6.96 4.47 2.03
CA LEU A 147 -7.01 5.46 0.95
C LEU A 147 -6.39 4.93 -0.35
N GLY A 148 -5.32 4.15 -0.26
CA GLY A 148 -4.72 3.49 -1.44
C GLY A 148 -5.62 2.42 -2.06
N ILE A 149 -6.35 1.65 -1.24
CA ILE A 149 -7.39 0.72 -1.72
C ILE A 149 -8.49 1.49 -2.45
N LEU A 150 -9.00 2.57 -1.84
CA LEU A 150 -10.00 3.45 -2.45
C LEU A 150 -9.53 4.00 -3.81
N VAL A 151 -8.28 4.46 -3.90
CA VAL A 151 -7.70 4.95 -5.17
C VAL A 151 -7.67 3.84 -6.21
N TYR A 152 -7.25 2.62 -5.87
CA TYR A 152 -7.24 1.50 -6.84
C TYR A 152 -8.65 1.20 -7.38
N TYR A 153 -9.65 1.07 -6.51
CA TYR A 153 -11.02 0.81 -6.95
C TYR A 153 -11.61 1.97 -7.73
N PHE A 154 -11.24 3.22 -7.43
CA PHE A 154 -11.62 4.38 -8.21
C PHE A 154 -11.01 4.33 -9.62
N LEU A 155 -9.73 3.96 -9.74
CA LEU A 155 -9.07 3.75 -11.03
C LEU A 155 -9.71 2.61 -11.83
N ARG A 156 -10.10 1.51 -11.17
CA ARG A 156 -10.86 0.41 -11.78
C ARG A 156 -12.22 0.87 -12.29
N TYR A 157 -12.96 1.62 -11.48
CA TYR A 157 -14.23 2.22 -11.88
C TYR A 157 -14.06 3.13 -13.11
N ILE A 158 -13.09 4.04 -13.11
CA ILE A 158 -12.83 4.88 -14.28
C ILE A 158 -12.51 4.03 -15.51
N ARG A 159 -11.67 3.01 -15.37
CA ARG A 159 -11.31 2.14 -16.49
C ARG A 159 -12.52 1.42 -17.09
N GLU A 160 -13.43 0.93 -16.26
CA GLU A 160 -14.62 0.18 -16.69
C GLU A 160 -15.72 1.09 -17.26
N TYR A 161 -15.81 2.34 -16.79
CA TYR A 161 -16.90 3.26 -17.14
C TYR A 161 -16.46 4.46 -18.00
N LYS A 162 -15.17 4.59 -18.38
CA LYS A 162 -14.65 5.75 -19.14
C LYS A 162 -15.44 6.08 -20.41
N ASP A 163 -15.89 5.07 -21.14
CA ASP A 163 -16.60 5.28 -22.41
C ASP A 163 -17.96 5.96 -22.20
N LYS A 164 -18.60 5.75 -21.04
CA LYS A 164 -19.86 6.40 -20.67
C LYS A 164 -19.72 7.88 -20.32
N PHE A 165 -18.49 8.34 -20.03
CA PHE A 165 -18.19 9.74 -19.75
C PHE A 165 -17.76 10.54 -20.98
N SER A 166 -17.63 9.87 -22.14
CA SER A 166 -17.17 10.48 -23.40
C SER A 166 -18.30 11.02 -24.28
N THR A 167 -19.56 10.88 -23.85
CA THR A 167 -20.73 11.26 -24.65
C THR A 167 -20.93 12.77 -24.68
N GLY A 168 -20.88 13.36 -25.88
CA GLY A 168 -21.11 14.79 -26.15
C GLY A 168 -22.57 15.25 -26.01
N GLY A 169 -23.23 14.87 -24.91
CA GLY A 169 -24.54 15.40 -24.51
C GLY A 169 -24.41 16.70 -23.72
N ASP A 170 -25.54 17.38 -23.45
CA ASP A 170 -25.55 18.57 -22.59
C ASP A 170 -25.07 18.24 -21.16
N LEU A 171 -24.51 19.23 -20.45
CA LEU A 171 -23.93 19.04 -19.11
C LEU A 171 -24.93 18.43 -18.11
N VAL A 172 -26.22 18.71 -18.27
CA VAL A 172 -27.30 18.17 -17.42
C VAL A 172 -27.49 16.67 -17.66
N GLU A 173 -27.51 16.24 -18.93
CA GLU A 173 -27.61 14.81 -19.27
C GLU A 173 -26.36 14.04 -18.83
N GLN A 174 -25.18 14.67 -18.92
CA GLN A 174 -23.94 14.09 -18.41
C GLN A 174 -23.94 13.96 -16.88
N LEU A 175 -24.56 14.91 -16.15
CA LEU A 175 -24.72 14.86 -14.69
C LEU A 175 -25.71 13.79 -14.25
N ASP A 176 -26.84 13.66 -14.94
CA ASP A 176 -27.83 12.61 -14.67
C ASP A 176 -27.24 11.22 -14.96
N ALA A 177 -26.53 11.08 -16.09
CA ALA A 177 -25.77 9.87 -16.40
C ALA A 177 -24.70 9.59 -15.33
N PHE A 178 -24.02 10.61 -14.82
CA PHE A 178 -23.03 10.47 -13.75
C PHE A 178 -23.64 9.95 -12.44
N SER A 179 -24.80 10.48 -12.02
CA SER A 179 -25.47 10.04 -10.78
C SER A 179 -25.85 8.55 -10.81
N GLY A 180 -26.35 8.07 -11.96
CA GLY A 180 -26.65 6.66 -12.20
C GLY A 180 -25.38 5.79 -12.30
N ASN A 181 -24.30 6.35 -12.85
CA ASN A 181 -23.03 5.65 -13.03
C ASN A 181 -22.19 5.55 -11.75
N LEU A 182 -22.36 6.45 -10.77
CA LEU A 182 -21.66 6.37 -9.47
C LEU A 182 -22.13 5.23 -8.57
N ALA A 183 -23.39 4.79 -8.71
CA ALA A 183 -23.96 3.75 -7.88
C ALA A 183 -23.12 2.45 -7.86
N PRO A 184 -22.58 1.96 -8.99
CA PRO A 184 -21.61 0.86 -9.03
C PRO A 184 -20.38 1.03 -8.12
N PHE A 185 -19.82 2.24 -8.03
CA PHE A 185 -18.64 2.50 -7.17
C PHE A 185 -19.04 2.49 -5.69
N ILE A 186 -20.12 3.19 -5.34
CA ILE A 186 -20.60 3.30 -3.95
C ILE A 186 -21.17 1.99 -3.43
N LYS A 187 -21.76 1.15 -4.29
CA LYS A 187 -22.33 -0.16 -3.91
C LYS A 187 -21.36 -1.31 -4.17
N ASN A 188 -20.08 -1.01 -4.39
CA ASN A 188 -19.08 -2.04 -4.65
C ASN A 188 -18.79 -2.86 -3.38
N LYS A 189 -19.43 -4.03 -3.27
CA LYS A 189 -19.25 -4.95 -2.14
C LYS A 189 -17.81 -5.45 -2.00
N GLU A 190 -17.10 -5.59 -3.12
CA GLU A 190 -15.70 -6.04 -3.15
C GLU A 190 -14.80 -5.01 -2.44
N LEU A 191 -14.97 -3.73 -2.78
CA LEU A 191 -14.23 -2.63 -2.15
C LEU A 191 -14.37 -2.64 -0.63
N PHE A 192 -15.59 -2.71 -0.09
CA PHE A 192 -15.81 -2.69 1.36
C PHE A 192 -15.28 -3.93 2.05
N LEU A 193 -15.39 -5.11 1.40
CA LEU A 193 -14.86 -6.34 1.95
C LEU A 193 -13.32 -6.29 2.02
N VAL A 194 -12.66 -5.81 0.96
CA VAL A 194 -11.21 -5.66 0.92
C VAL A 194 -10.72 -4.62 1.94
N LEU A 195 -11.39 -3.46 2.02
CA LEU A 195 -11.11 -2.48 3.07
C LEU A 195 -11.17 -3.15 4.44
N LEU A 196 -12.31 -3.76 4.79
CA LEU A 196 -12.50 -4.38 6.09
C LEU A 196 -11.45 -5.45 6.40
N LEU A 197 -11.17 -6.37 5.48
CA LEU A 197 -10.21 -7.45 5.70
C LEU A 197 -8.78 -6.93 5.85
N PHE A 198 -8.35 -6.02 4.99
CA PHE A 198 -6.98 -5.50 5.02
C PHE A 198 -6.76 -4.61 6.25
N THR A 199 -7.75 -3.79 6.61
CA THR A 199 -7.73 -3.02 7.85
C THR A 199 -7.63 -3.94 9.07
N LEU A 200 -8.47 -4.98 9.15
CA LEU A 200 -8.45 -5.93 10.28
C LEU A 200 -7.12 -6.69 10.37
N ALA A 201 -6.58 -7.16 9.24
CA ALA A 201 -5.29 -7.83 9.19
C ALA A 201 -4.17 -6.91 9.67
N ALA A 202 -4.07 -5.69 9.12
CA ALA A 202 -3.03 -4.73 9.48
C ALA A 202 -3.12 -4.33 10.97
N LEU A 203 -4.34 -4.10 11.49
CA LEU A 203 -4.59 -3.77 12.89
C LEU A 203 -4.24 -4.93 13.82
N ALA A 204 -4.67 -6.15 13.51
CA ALA A 204 -4.37 -7.32 14.33
C ALA A 204 -2.86 -7.52 14.45
N ILE A 205 -2.12 -7.45 13.34
CA ILE A 205 -0.66 -7.58 13.34
C ILE A 205 -0.04 -6.46 14.20
N PHE A 206 -0.47 -5.21 14.00
CA PHE A 206 0.05 -4.07 14.76
C PHE A 206 -0.16 -4.25 16.27
N VAL A 207 -1.33 -4.71 16.70
CA VAL A 207 -1.63 -4.93 18.12
C VAL A 207 -0.77 -6.08 18.68
N ILE A 208 -0.77 -7.22 18.00
CA ILE A 208 -0.13 -8.45 18.51
C ILE A 208 1.40 -8.30 18.57
N ARG A 209 2.02 -7.68 17.56
CA ARG A 209 3.48 -7.52 17.54
C ARG A 209 3.99 -6.66 18.70
N ASN A 210 3.15 -5.75 19.21
CA ASN A 210 3.47 -4.86 20.31
C ASN A 210 3.31 -5.52 21.68
N PHE A 211 2.81 -6.76 21.76
CA PHE A 211 2.78 -7.52 23.01
C PHE A 211 4.18 -8.05 23.36
N SER A 212 4.41 -8.26 24.67
CA SER A 212 5.71 -8.58 25.25
C SER A 212 6.06 -10.07 25.28
N PHE A 213 5.26 -10.94 24.67
CA PHE A 213 5.51 -12.38 24.67
C PHE A 213 6.53 -12.80 23.59
N ASN A 214 7.08 -14.01 23.72
CA ASN A 214 8.05 -14.54 22.76
C ASN A 214 7.37 -14.86 21.42
N TYR A 215 8.05 -14.62 20.31
CA TYR A 215 7.52 -14.80 18.94
C TYR A 215 6.33 -13.89 18.59
N SER A 216 6.21 -12.71 19.23
CA SER A 216 5.10 -11.78 18.98
C SER A 216 4.99 -11.32 17.52
N PHE A 217 6.11 -11.18 16.81
CA PHE A 217 6.11 -10.76 15.40
C PHE A 217 5.69 -11.90 14.46
N GLU A 218 6.20 -13.12 14.69
CA GLU A 218 5.86 -14.31 13.91
C GLU A 218 4.37 -14.67 14.09
N THR A 219 3.88 -14.62 15.33
CA THR A 219 2.46 -14.86 15.65
C THR A 219 1.57 -13.77 15.08
N ALA A 220 1.99 -12.50 15.14
CA ALA A 220 1.28 -11.41 14.49
C ALA A 220 1.13 -11.66 12.99
N LEU A 221 2.21 -11.99 12.28
CA LEU A 221 2.18 -12.30 10.86
C LEU A 221 1.26 -13.51 10.56
N ALA A 222 1.35 -14.58 11.34
CA ALA A 222 0.49 -15.75 11.16
C ALA A 222 -1.00 -15.40 11.31
N ILE A 223 -1.36 -14.57 12.28
CA ILE A 223 -2.74 -14.13 12.49
C ILE A 223 -3.21 -13.23 11.34
N GLY A 224 -2.36 -12.31 10.87
CA GLY A 224 -2.63 -11.49 9.70
C GLY A 224 -2.91 -12.32 8.44
N LEU A 225 -2.08 -13.34 8.18
CA LEU A 225 -2.28 -14.28 7.07
C LEU A 225 -3.58 -15.07 7.21
N CYS A 226 -3.91 -15.54 8.41
CA CYS A 226 -5.19 -16.22 8.66
C CYS A 226 -6.39 -15.30 8.40
N LEU A 227 -6.32 -14.03 8.80
CA LEU A 227 -7.37 -13.05 8.56
C LEU A 227 -7.54 -12.78 7.06
N GLU A 228 -6.46 -12.56 6.33
CA GLU A 228 -6.53 -12.38 4.87
C GLU A 228 -7.02 -13.65 4.15
N ALA A 229 -6.67 -14.84 4.64
CA ALA A 229 -7.15 -16.11 4.11
C ALA A 229 -8.68 -16.28 4.27
N THR A 230 -9.34 -15.55 5.18
CA THR A 230 -10.81 -15.57 5.25
C THR A 230 -11.47 -15.01 3.98
N ALA A 231 -10.75 -14.23 3.16
CA ALA A 231 -11.23 -13.75 1.86
C ALA A 231 -11.70 -14.89 0.95
N PHE A 232 -11.03 -16.05 0.98
CA PHE A 232 -11.39 -17.22 0.16
C PHE A 232 -12.78 -17.79 0.50
N ILE A 233 -13.26 -17.55 1.72
CA ILE A 233 -14.58 -17.97 2.19
C ILE A 233 -15.61 -16.84 1.98
N LEU A 234 -15.22 -15.60 2.29
CA LEU A 234 -16.12 -14.46 2.27
C LEU A 234 -16.47 -13.98 0.85
N TYR A 235 -15.55 -14.06 -0.11
CA TYR A 235 -15.84 -13.68 -1.50
C TYR A 235 -16.98 -14.50 -2.11
N PRO A 236 -16.95 -15.85 -2.10
CA PRO A 236 -18.08 -16.67 -2.53
C PRO A 236 -19.36 -16.42 -1.72
N ALA A 237 -19.25 -16.23 -0.40
CA ALA A 237 -20.40 -16.02 0.48
C ALA A 237 -21.19 -14.74 0.14
N VAL A 238 -20.51 -13.71 -0.37
CA VAL A 238 -21.14 -12.44 -0.82
C VAL A 238 -21.56 -12.49 -2.31
N GLY A 239 -21.42 -13.66 -2.95
CA GLY A 239 -21.81 -13.90 -4.34
C GLY A 239 -20.81 -13.38 -5.38
N MET A 240 -19.56 -13.13 -4.98
CA MET A 240 -18.52 -12.67 -5.91
C MET A 240 -17.83 -13.84 -6.61
N LYS A 241 -17.66 -13.71 -7.93
CA LYS A 241 -16.90 -14.69 -8.71
C LYS A 241 -15.40 -14.47 -8.49
N MET A 242 -14.76 -15.41 -7.80
CA MET A 242 -13.33 -15.37 -7.53
C MET A 242 -12.58 -16.33 -8.45
N ASN A 243 -11.52 -15.86 -9.10
CA ASN A 243 -10.56 -16.76 -9.72
C ASN A 243 -9.68 -17.37 -8.62
N LEU A 244 -10.10 -18.53 -8.10
CA LEU A 244 -9.45 -19.20 -6.98
C LEU A 244 -7.94 -19.39 -7.20
N THR A 245 -7.54 -19.79 -8.42
CA THR A 245 -6.11 -20.01 -8.74
C THR A 245 -5.29 -18.72 -8.71
N GLY A 246 -5.84 -17.62 -9.26
CA GLY A 246 -5.19 -16.33 -9.29
C GLY A 246 -5.05 -15.71 -7.91
N GLU A 247 -6.12 -15.75 -7.11
CA GLU A 247 -6.11 -15.23 -5.74
C GLU A 247 -5.22 -16.05 -4.82
N LEU A 248 -5.21 -17.38 -4.94
CA LEU A 248 -4.32 -18.24 -4.16
C LEU A 248 -2.85 -17.95 -4.45
N LEU A 249 -2.49 -17.79 -5.73
CA LEU A 249 -1.11 -17.45 -6.10
C LEU A 249 -0.71 -16.06 -5.58
N SER A 250 -1.61 -15.08 -5.71
CA SER A 250 -1.44 -13.72 -5.18
C SER A 250 -1.21 -13.72 -3.66
N PHE A 251 -2.00 -14.49 -2.92
CA PHE A 251 -1.88 -14.66 -1.47
C PHE A 251 -0.57 -15.35 -1.09
N LEU A 252 -0.20 -16.46 -1.75
CA LEU A 252 1.04 -17.19 -1.44
C LEU A 252 2.30 -16.36 -1.72
N LEU A 253 2.32 -15.61 -2.83
CA LEU A 253 3.42 -14.69 -3.14
C LEU A 253 3.51 -13.57 -2.11
N SER A 254 2.38 -13.01 -1.70
CA SER A 254 2.32 -11.97 -0.67
C SER A 254 2.80 -12.49 0.69
N ALA A 255 2.39 -13.70 1.07
CA ALA A 255 2.84 -14.35 2.30
C ALA A 255 4.35 -14.60 2.28
N LEU A 256 4.89 -15.09 1.18
CA LEU A 256 6.33 -15.28 1.01
C LEU A 256 7.10 -13.97 1.15
N LEU A 257 6.64 -12.90 0.48
CA LEU A 257 7.25 -11.57 0.59
C LEU A 257 7.19 -11.03 2.02
N SER A 258 6.08 -11.24 2.75
CA SER A 258 5.95 -10.81 4.14
C SER A 258 6.85 -11.60 5.10
N ILE A 259 7.06 -12.89 4.86
CA ILE A 259 8.03 -13.70 5.63
C ILE A 259 9.46 -13.18 5.37
N VAL A 260 9.80 -12.87 4.12
CA VAL A 260 11.08 -12.26 3.77
C VAL A 260 11.23 -10.90 4.46
N ALA A 261 10.20 -10.05 4.42
CA ALA A 261 10.20 -8.75 5.09
C ALA A 261 10.39 -8.89 6.61
N LEU A 262 9.71 -9.86 7.23
CA LEU A 262 9.85 -10.17 8.64
C LEU A 262 11.30 -10.54 8.98
N PHE A 263 11.93 -11.41 8.19
CA PHE A 263 13.34 -11.77 8.38
C PHE A 263 14.29 -10.56 8.33
N PHE A 264 14.04 -9.61 7.41
CA PHE A 264 14.84 -8.39 7.32
C PHE A 264 14.63 -7.44 8.49
N TRP A 265 13.42 -7.37 9.05
CA TRP A 265 13.07 -6.42 10.11
C TRP A 265 13.36 -6.96 11.52
N HIS A 266 13.08 -8.25 11.76
CA HIS A 266 13.07 -8.85 13.08
C HIS A 266 13.70 -10.25 13.06
N ASP A 267 14.90 -10.39 13.65
CA ASP A 267 15.57 -11.68 13.81
C ASP A 267 16.06 -11.85 15.26
N ALA A 268 15.10 -12.08 16.14
CA ALA A 268 15.32 -12.26 17.57
C ALA A 268 15.57 -13.72 17.93
N ASP A 269 16.55 -13.97 18.79
CA ASP A 269 16.81 -15.27 19.40
C ASP A 269 16.05 -15.39 20.74
N TYR A 270 14.83 -15.90 20.66
CA TYR A 270 14.00 -16.07 21.85
C TYR A 270 14.53 -17.14 22.83
N ARG A 271 15.47 -18.02 22.43
CA ARG A 271 16.03 -19.03 23.35
C ARG A 271 16.98 -18.43 24.38
N GLY A 272 17.66 -17.34 24.04
CA GLY A 272 18.53 -16.60 24.95
C GLY A 272 17.83 -15.45 25.68
N THR A 273 16.51 -15.52 25.88
CA THR A 273 15.77 -14.42 26.54
C THR A 273 16.17 -14.32 28.01
N GLU A 274 16.59 -13.13 28.43
CA GLU A 274 16.97 -12.82 29.81
C GLU A 274 16.06 -11.73 30.38
N PHE A 275 15.74 -11.83 31.67
CA PHE A 275 15.03 -10.80 32.42
C PHE A 275 16.00 -10.18 33.41
N VAL A 276 16.34 -8.91 33.18
CA VAL A 276 17.34 -8.19 33.97
C VAL A 276 16.66 -7.05 34.72
N GLN A 277 17.08 -6.85 35.96
CA GLN A 277 16.66 -5.72 36.78
C GLN A 277 17.81 -4.74 36.89
N PHE A 278 17.54 -3.46 36.60
CA PHE A 278 18.46 -2.36 36.86
C PHE A 278 17.83 -1.46 37.92
N GLU A 279 18.66 -0.87 38.76
CA GLU A 279 18.24 0.11 39.76
C GLU A 279 19.09 1.36 39.55
N ASP A 280 18.44 2.51 39.61
CA ASP A 280 19.07 3.83 39.67
C ASP A 280 18.43 4.61 40.83
N ASP A 281 18.99 5.76 41.19
CA ASP A 281 18.58 6.56 42.37
C ASP A 281 17.08 6.91 42.40
N ALA A 282 16.41 6.90 41.23
CA ALA A 282 15.00 7.24 41.08
C ALA A 282 14.08 6.06 40.68
N TYR A 283 14.61 4.97 40.11
CA TYR A 283 13.77 3.94 39.47
C TYR A 283 14.35 2.53 39.52
N TYR A 284 13.44 1.55 39.65
CA TYR A 284 13.70 0.15 39.33
C TYR A 284 13.19 -0.16 37.91
N TYR A 285 14.09 -0.64 37.05
CA TYR A 285 13.78 -1.06 35.68
C TYR A 285 13.70 -2.59 35.60
N HIS A 286 12.57 -3.10 35.12
CA HIS A 286 12.43 -4.51 34.75
C HIS A 286 12.48 -4.62 33.22
N VAL A 287 13.57 -5.17 32.69
CA VAL A 287 13.83 -5.22 31.25
C VAL A 287 13.88 -6.66 30.76
N LYS A 288 13.15 -6.93 29.67
CA LYS A 288 13.27 -8.17 28.90
C LYS A 288 14.31 -7.96 27.80
N ALA A 289 15.46 -8.60 27.91
CA ALA A 289 16.48 -8.62 26.88
C ALA A 289 16.29 -9.85 25.97
N VAL A 290 16.04 -9.61 24.68
CA VAL A 290 16.00 -10.67 23.67
C VAL A 290 17.20 -10.49 22.74
N PRO A 291 18.20 -11.39 22.76
CA PRO A 291 19.36 -11.26 21.90
C PRO A 291 18.96 -11.38 20.44
N LYS A 292 19.74 -10.75 19.54
CA LYS A 292 19.62 -11.03 18.11
C LYS A 292 20.26 -12.39 17.83
N LYS A 293 19.72 -13.15 16.87
CA LYS A 293 20.40 -14.37 16.44
C LYS A 293 21.75 -13.98 15.82
N LYS A 294 22.86 -14.28 16.51
CA LYS A 294 24.20 -13.98 16.02
C LYS A 294 24.43 -14.73 14.70
N ALA A 295 25.17 -14.09 13.79
CA ALA A 295 25.73 -14.72 12.61
C ALA A 295 26.98 -15.53 12.97
#